data_AF-A0A815CUK1-F1
#
_entry.id   AF-A0A815CUK1-F1
#
_cell.length_a   1.000
_cell.length_b   1.000
_cell.length_c   1.000
_cell.angle_alpha   90.00
_cell.angle_beta   90.00
_cell.angle_gamma   90.00
#
_symmetry.space_group_name_H-M   'P 1'
#
loop_
_entity.id
_entity.type
_entity.pdbx_description
1 polymer ?
#
loop_
_entity_poly.entity_id
_entity_poly.type
_entity_poly.pdbx_seq_one_letter_code
_entity_poly.pdbx_strand_id
1 'polypeptide(L)'
;MAARDINEPQHALRFLDVDEEPEGMFPPIQDFDNTPLVSLNDAVVPLQTIIPDVKHMVKTVKANSRESDDGLPMDESNSIRLYSLEWQSREKSLFYILNKALRSENRQQLKPWLLFLRLEGVSVVVGVGVGVGVVVAVAVRLHE
;
A
#
# COMPACT_ATOMS: atom_id res chain seq x y z
N MET A 1 11.30 26.68 -7.40
CA MET A 1 12.47 25.79 -7.57
C MET A 1 13.39 25.97 -6.37
N ALA A 2 13.16 25.20 -5.31
CA ALA A 2 14.09 25.11 -4.19
C ALA A 2 14.97 23.87 -4.40
N ALA A 3 16.28 24.05 -4.36
CA ALA A 3 17.25 22.99 -4.53
C ALA A 3 17.18 22.00 -3.36
N ARG A 4 17.22 20.69 -3.66
CA ARG A 4 17.21 19.61 -2.66
C ARG A 4 18.56 19.57 -1.95
N ASP A 5 18.54 19.71 -0.62
CA ASP A 5 19.71 19.54 0.23
C ASP A 5 20.12 18.06 0.31
N ILE A 6 21.41 17.79 0.09
CA ILE A 6 21.98 16.46 -0.07
C ILE A 6 22.23 15.72 1.26
N ASN A 7 21.83 16.28 2.41
CA ASN A 7 22.12 15.72 3.74
C ASN A 7 20.87 15.43 4.60
N GLU A 8 19.69 15.27 3.99
CA GLU A 8 18.50 14.92 4.76
C GLU A 8 18.56 13.45 5.25
N PRO A 9 18.42 13.17 6.55
CA PRO A 9 18.48 11.81 7.07
C PRO A 9 17.35 10.98 6.45
N GLN A 10 17.65 9.75 6.00
CA GLN A 10 16.72 8.90 5.23
C GLN A 10 15.38 8.59 5.94
N HIS A 11 15.27 8.86 7.24
CA HIS A 11 14.05 8.74 8.02
C HIS A 11 13.10 9.95 7.91
N ALA A 12 13.58 11.13 7.47
CA ALA A 12 12.77 12.33 7.26
C ALA A 12 11.93 12.27 5.96
N LEU A 13 12.22 11.36 5.05
CA LEU A 13 11.48 11.25 3.79
C LEU A 13 10.15 10.47 3.88
N ARG A 14 9.77 10.02 5.08
CA ARG A 14 8.39 9.55 5.37
C ARG A 14 7.42 10.71 5.64
N PHE A 15 7.91 11.96 5.66
CA PHE A 15 7.04 13.13 5.64
C PHE A 15 6.48 13.32 4.23
N LEU A 16 5.26 12.81 4.05
CA LEU A 16 4.23 13.12 3.04
C LEU A 16 4.78 13.55 1.67
N ASP A 17 4.72 12.64 0.69
CA ASP A 17 4.85 12.94 -0.75
C ASP A 17 3.65 13.81 -1.24
N VAL A 18 3.45 14.97 -0.60
CA VAL A 18 2.30 15.88 -0.78
C VAL A 18 2.34 16.56 -2.14
N ASP A 19 3.54 16.80 -2.66
CA ASP A 19 3.74 17.41 -3.99
C ASP A 19 3.27 16.52 -5.14
N GLU A 20 3.08 15.21 -4.92
CA GLU A 20 2.62 14.26 -5.93
C GLU A 20 1.13 13.92 -5.80
N GLU A 21 0.39 14.59 -4.90
CA GLU A 21 -1.04 14.35 -4.75
C GLU A 21 -1.83 14.88 -5.97
N PRO A 22 -2.73 14.06 -6.54
CA PRO A 22 -3.55 14.49 -7.66
C PRO A 22 -4.57 15.54 -7.22
N GLU A 23 -4.76 16.61 -8.01
CA GLU A 23 -5.68 17.72 -7.72
C GLU A 23 -7.18 17.34 -7.87
N GLY A 24 -7.54 16.05 -7.88
CA GLY A 24 -8.90 15.58 -8.13
C GLY A 24 -9.24 14.22 -7.54
N MET A 25 -10.54 13.95 -7.38
CA MET A 25 -11.04 12.64 -6.98
C MET A 25 -10.97 11.64 -8.14
N PHE A 26 -10.43 10.45 -7.87
CA PHE A 26 -10.51 9.35 -8.81
C PHE A 26 -11.84 8.61 -8.71
N PRO A 27 -12.33 8.03 -9.83
CA PRO A 27 -13.43 7.09 -9.77
C PRO A 27 -13.05 5.87 -8.91
N PRO A 28 -14.05 5.20 -8.31
CA PRO A 28 -13.85 3.95 -7.60
C PRO A 28 -13.06 2.93 -8.43
N ILE A 29 -12.29 2.09 -7.76
CA ILE A 29 -11.55 1.02 -8.43
C ILE A 29 -12.56 -0.01 -8.92
N GLN A 30 -12.67 -0.16 -10.24
CA GLN A 30 -13.56 -1.14 -10.85
C GLN A 30 -13.21 -2.56 -10.38
N ASP A 31 -14.23 -3.38 -10.22
CA ASP A 31 -14.14 -4.81 -9.84
C ASP A 31 -13.60 -5.09 -8.43
N PHE A 32 -13.31 -4.06 -7.63
CA PHE A 32 -12.81 -4.23 -6.26
C PHE A 32 -13.79 -5.00 -5.37
N ASP A 33 -15.08 -4.67 -5.44
CA ASP A 33 -16.11 -5.33 -4.62
C ASP A 33 -16.31 -6.81 -4.98
N ASN A 34 -16.07 -7.16 -6.24
CA ASN A 34 -16.15 -8.53 -6.76
C ASN A 34 -14.84 -9.31 -6.61
N THR A 35 -13.78 -8.67 -6.10
CA THR A 35 -12.48 -9.30 -5.93
C THR A 35 -12.54 -10.27 -4.74
N PRO A 36 -12.17 -11.55 -4.92
CA PRO A 36 -12.19 -12.52 -3.84
C PRO A 36 -11.12 -12.19 -2.79
N LEU A 37 -11.43 -12.45 -1.53
CA LEU A 37 -10.41 -12.49 -0.48
C LEU A 37 -9.58 -13.77 -0.66
N VAL A 38 -8.26 -13.63 -0.70
CA VAL A 38 -7.30 -14.73 -0.96
C VAL A 38 -6.16 -14.66 0.05
N SER A 39 -5.30 -15.68 0.10
CA SER A 39 -4.11 -15.65 0.98
C SER A 39 -3.09 -14.59 0.50
N LEU A 40 -2.21 -14.14 1.40
CA LEU A 40 -1.15 -13.18 1.03
C LEU A 40 -0.25 -13.71 -0.09
N ASN A 41 0.01 -15.02 -0.10
CA ASN A 41 0.82 -15.65 -1.16
C ASN A 41 0.16 -15.51 -2.53
N ASP A 42 -1.16 -15.68 -2.60
CA ASP A 42 -1.93 -15.59 -3.85
C ASP A 42 -2.10 -14.13 -4.28
N ALA A 43 -2.32 -13.23 -3.32
CA ALA A 43 -2.51 -11.80 -3.59
C ALA A 43 -1.29 -11.13 -4.24
N VAL A 44 -0.06 -11.60 -3.91
CA VAL A 44 1.17 -11.07 -4.52
C VAL A 44 1.53 -11.73 -5.85
N VAL A 45 0.83 -12.80 -6.26
CA VAL A 45 1.11 -13.48 -7.54
C VAL A 45 1.12 -12.50 -8.73
N PRO A 46 0.09 -11.66 -8.94
CA PRO A 46 0.07 -10.69 -10.04
C PRO A 46 1.12 -9.57 -9.89
N LEU A 47 1.64 -9.35 -8.68
CA LEU A 47 2.63 -8.30 -8.39
C LEU A 47 4.06 -8.71 -8.72
N GLN A 48 4.34 -9.99 -8.95
CA GLN A 48 5.71 -10.49 -9.22
C GLN A 48 6.36 -9.86 -10.46
N THR A 49 5.54 -9.45 -11.45
CA THR A 49 6.04 -8.80 -12.67
C THR A 49 6.33 -7.31 -12.47
N ILE A 50 5.79 -6.72 -11.40
CA ILE A 50 5.90 -5.29 -11.06
C ILE A 50 6.97 -5.06 -10.00
N ILE A 51 6.99 -5.94 -8.99
CA ILE A 51 7.87 -5.88 -7.84
C ILE A 51 8.74 -7.15 -7.84
N PRO A 52 9.99 -7.04 -8.34
CA PRO A 52 10.96 -8.10 -8.18
C PRO A 52 11.09 -8.49 -6.71
N ASP A 53 11.22 -9.79 -6.43
CA ASP A 53 11.42 -10.33 -5.08
C ASP A 53 10.26 -10.18 -4.09
N VAL A 54 9.05 -9.77 -4.51
CA VAL A 54 7.89 -9.65 -3.61
C VAL A 54 7.60 -10.95 -2.83
N LYS A 55 7.79 -12.12 -3.46
CA LYS A 55 7.65 -13.42 -2.80
C LYS A 55 8.67 -13.65 -1.69
N HIS A 56 9.91 -13.18 -1.89
CA HIS A 56 10.94 -13.29 -0.86
C HIS A 56 10.55 -12.40 0.34
N MET A 57 10.05 -11.19 0.08
CA MET A 57 9.57 -10.29 1.13
C MET A 57 8.36 -10.85 1.87
N VAL A 58 7.42 -11.50 1.17
CA VAL A 58 6.31 -12.25 1.81
C VAL A 58 6.83 -13.32 2.76
N LYS A 59 7.85 -14.10 2.37
CA LYS A 59 8.46 -15.09 3.26
C LYS A 59 9.09 -14.43 4.48
N THR A 60 9.79 -13.32 4.30
CA THR A 60 10.39 -12.56 5.40
C THR A 60 9.34 -12.06 6.39
N VAL A 61 8.24 -11.45 5.93
CA VAL A 61 7.20 -10.99 6.86
C VAL A 61 6.57 -12.17 7.59
N LYS A 62 6.19 -13.25 6.88
CA LYS A 62 5.57 -14.44 7.48
C LYS A 62 6.46 -15.12 8.52
N ALA A 63 7.78 -15.13 8.31
CA ALA A 63 8.74 -15.70 9.27
C ALA A 63 8.87 -14.86 10.55
N ASN A 64 8.61 -13.55 10.47
CA ASN A 64 8.62 -12.64 11.60
C ASN A 64 7.21 -12.42 12.20
N SER A 65 6.21 -13.12 11.69
CA SER A 65 4.84 -13.01 12.16
C SER A 65 4.64 -13.77 13.46
N ARG A 66 3.93 -13.11 14.36
CA ARG A 66 3.39 -13.71 15.59
C ARG A 66 1.89 -13.50 15.52
N GLU A 67 1.13 -14.40 16.14
CA GLU A 67 -0.30 -14.19 16.32
C GLU A 67 -0.52 -12.82 16.96
N SER A 68 -1.30 -11.98 16.30
CA SER A 68 -1.71 -10.68 16.83
C SER A 68 -2.84 -10.90 17.83
N ASP A 69 -2.72 -10.28 19.00
CA ASP A 69 -3.78 -10.26 20.03
C ASP A 69 -5.03 -9.49 19.56
N ASP A 70 -4.89 -8.73 18.47
CA ASP A 70 -5.92 -7.82 17.94
C ASP A 70 -7.03 -8.50 17.13
N GLY A 71 -7.06 -9.85 17.06
CA GLY A 71 -8.09 -10.61 16.34
C GLY A 71 -8.03 -10.53 14.81
N LEU A 72 -7.05 -9.80 14.26
CA LEU A 72 -6.87 -9.65 12.81
C LEU A 72 -6.36 -10.96 12.18
N PRO A 73 -6.93 -11.40 11.04
CA PRO A 73 -6.42 -12.57 10.34
C PRO A 73 -4.95 -12.40 9.95
N MET A 74 -4.19 -13.48 10.09
CA MET A 74 -2.73 -13.46 9.92
C MET A 74 -2.29 -12.93 8.55
N ASP A 75 -3.00 -13.25 7.47
CA ASP A 75 -2.67 -12.75 6.13
C ASP A 75 -2.93 -11.25 5.97
N GLU A 76 -3.93 -10.68 6.64
CA GLU A 76 -4.18 -9.23 6.66
C GLU A 76 -3.12 -8.49 7.50
N SER A 77 -2.77 -9.04 8.67
CA SER A 77 -1.66 -8.49 9.47
C SER A 77 -0.34 -8.50 8.68
N ASN A 78 -0.10 -9.58 7.93
CA ASN A 78 1.10 -9.73 7.13
C ASN A 78 1.11 -8.84 5.89
N SER A 79 -0.05 -8.51 5.30
CA SER A 79 -0.10 -7.53 4.21
C SER A 79 0.30 -6.16 4.73
N ILE A 80 -0.24 -5.74 5.89
CA ILE A 80 0.07 -4.43 6.49
C ILE A 80 1.56 -4.34 6.84
N ARG A 81 2.12 -5.41 7.40
CA ARG A 81 3.57 -5.52 7.65
C ARG A 81 4.36 -5.42 6.36
N LEU A 82 3.94 -6.10 5.29
CA LEU A 82 4.62 -6.05 4.00
C LEU A 82 4.57 -4.66 3.36
N TYR A 83 3.44 -3.96 3.48
CA TYR A 83 3.26 -2.59 3.03
C TYR A 83 4.16 -1.62 3.80
N SER A 84 4.30 -1.82 5.12
CA SER A 84 5.09 -0.92 5.99
C SER A 84 6.58 -1.27 6.08
N LEU A 85 6.98 -2.45 5.60
CA LEU A 85 8.36 -2.93 5.67
C LEU A 85 9.30 -1.97 4.94
N GLU A 86 10.44 -1.65 5.53
CA GLU A 86 11.50 -0.90 4.86
C GLU A 86 12.28 -1.83 3.93
N TRP A 87 12.38 -1.44 2.66
CA TRP A 87 13.16 -2.17 1.66
C TRP A 87 14.48 -1.45 1.44
N GLN A 88 15.51 -2.20 1.04
CA GLN A 88 16.84 -1.66 0.74
C GLN A 88 16.82 -0.52 -0.28
N SER A 89 15.86 -0.55 -1.22
CA SER A 89 15.62 0.54 -2.16
C SER A 89 14.17 0.99 -2.04
N ARG A 90 13.96 2.23 -1.57
CA ARG A 90 12.62 2.82 -1.39
C ARG A 90 11.80 2.78 -2.68
N GLU A 91 12.40 3.13 -3.81
CA GLU A 91 11.73 3.16 -5.13
C GLU A 91 11.27 1.77 -5.61
N LYS A 92 11.85 0.71 -5.05
CA LYS A 92 11.47 -0.68 -5.32
C LYS A 92 10.55 -1.27 -4.25
N SER A 93 10.25 -0.51 -3.20
CA SER A 93 9.41 -0.98 -2.09
C SER A 93 7.95 -1.10 -2.52
N LEU A 94 7.24 -2.03 -1.89
CA LEU A 94 5.80 -2.19 -2.12
C LEU A 94 5.05 -0.89 -1.84
N PHE A 95 5.38 -0.22 -0.72
CA PHE A 95 4.82 1.07 -0.35
C PHE A 95 4.90 2.08 -1.49
N TYR A 96 6.11 2.33 -2.00
CA TYR A 96 6.32 3.38 -2.99
C TYR A 96 5.60 3.08 -4.31
N ILE A 97 5.72 1.85 -4.79
CA ILE A 97 5.14 1.44 -6.08
C ILE A 97 3.60 1.44 -5.99
N LEU A 98 3.01 0.95 -4.90
CA LEU A 98 1.56 0.97 -4.71
C LEU A 98 1.03 2.40 -4.62
N ASN A 99 1.64 3.27 -3.82
CA ASN A 99 1.20 4.66 -3.70
C ASN A 99 1.32 5.40 -5.04
N LYS A 100 2.37 5.14 -5.82
CA LYS A 100 2.50 5.67 -7.18
C LYS A 100 1.38 5.19 -8.10
N ALA A 101 1.01 3.90 -8.02
CA ALA A 101 -0.10 3.35 -8.81
C ALA A 101 -1.46 3.94 -8.38
N LEU A 102 -1.68 4.15 -7.09
CA LEU A 102 -2.90 4.75 -6.54
C LEU A 102 -3.11 6.20 -7.00
N ARG A 103 -2.02 6.95 -7.14
CA ARG A 103 -1.99 8.34 -7.64
C ARG A 103 -2.05 8.45 -9.17
N SER A 104 -1.92 7.34 -9.89
CA SER A 104 -1.99 7.36 -11.36
C SER A 104 -3.42 7.59 -11.84
N GLU A 105 -3.57 8.49 -12.81
CA GLU A 105 -4.81 8.64 -13.59
C GLU A 105 -5.15 7.35 -14.36
N ASN A 106 -4.14 6.56 -14.74
CA ASN A 106 -4.34 5.30 -15.42
C ASN A 106 -4.75 4.20 -14.43
N ARG A 107 -6.05 4.13 -14.15
CA ARG A 107 -6.64 3.14 -13.22
C ARG A 107 -6.40 1.69 -13.63
N GLN A 108 -6.06 1.39 -14.89
CA GLN A 108 -5.69 0.02 -15.31
C GLN A 108 -4.44 -0.48 -14.58
N GLN A 109 -3.57 0.42 -14.12
CA GLN A 109 -2.38 0.08 -13.32
C GLN A 109 -2.73 -0.54 -11.96
N LEU A 110 -3.97 -0.36 -11.47
CA LEU A 110 -4.44 -0.94 -10.21
C LEU A 110 -4.97 -2.37 -10.34
N LYS A 111 -5.25 -2.85 -11.55
CA LYS A 111 -5.77 -4.21 -11.76
C LYS A 111 -4.91 -5.31 -11.11
N PRO A 112 -3.57 -5.28 -11.21
CA PRO A 112 -2.73 -6.29 -10.55
C PRO A 112 -2.77 -6.22 -9.02
N TRP A 113 -3.22 -5.10 -8.44
CA TRP A 113 -3.20 -4.84 -7.01
C TRP A 113 -4.50 -5.21 -6.31
N LEU A 114 -5.57 -5.53 -7.05
CA LEU A 114 -6.90 -5.76 -6.47
C LEU A 114 -6.90 -6.82 -5.37
N LEU A 115 -6.24 -7.96 -5.60
CA LEU A 115 -6.16 -9.04 -4.60
C LEU A 115 -5.40 -8.60 -3.34
N PHE A 116 -4.33 -7.81 -3.51
CA PHE A 116 -3.55 -7.28 -2.39
C PHE A 116 -4.31 -6.21 -1.60
N LEU A 117 -4.99 -5.29 -2.29
CA LEU A 117 -5.83 -4.27 -1.67
C LEU A 117 -7.04 -4.87 -0.94
N ARG A 118 -7.54 -6.03 -1.40
CA ARG A 118 -8.64 -6.74 -0.75
C ARG A 118 -8.22 -7.34 0.61
N LEU A 119 -6.97 -7.78 0.74
CA LEU A 119 -6.41 -8.33 1.98
C LEU A 119 -6.24 -7.27 3.07
N GLU A 120 -5.87 -6.05 2.71
CA GLU A 120 -5.67 -4.97 3.67
C GLU A 120 -6.99 -4.48 4.30
N GLY A 121 -8.14 -5.05 3.90
CA GLY A 121 -9.46 -4.63 4.36
C GLY A 121 -9.83 -3.21 3.94
N VAL A 122 -9.15 -2.67 2.91
CA VAL A 122 -9.27 -1.26 2.54
C VAL A 122 -10.64 -1.02 1.91
N SER A 123 -11.54 -0.41 2.69
CA SER A 123 -12.61 0.37 2.10
C SER A 123 -11.97 1.66 1.59
N VAL A 124 -11.61 1.71 0.30
CA VAL A 124 -10.93 2.88 -0.31
C VAL A 124 -11.94 4.02 -0.38
N VAL A 125 -12.11 4.77 0.70
CA VAL A 125 -12.78 6.08 0.64
C VAL A 125 -11.68 7.09 0.31
N VAL A 126 -11.56 7.45 -0.98
CA VAL A 126 -10.78 8.62 -1.40
C VAL A 126 -11.58 9.86 -0.97
N GLY A 127 -11.47 10.25 0.30
CA GLY A 127 -12.17 11.38 0.89
C GLY A 127 -11.23 12.59 1.03
N VAL A 128 -11.61 13.72 0.44
CA VAL A 128 -10.88 14.98 0.57
C VAL A 128 -11.18 15.59 1.94
N GLY A 129 -10.18 15.64 2.82
CA GLY A 129 -10.23 16.45 4.04
C GLY A 129 -9.97 17.92 3.70
N VAL A 130 -11.00 18.77 3.80
CA VAL A 130 -10.83 20.22 3.61
C VAL A 130 -10.11 20.77 4.85
N GLY A 131 -8.81 21.03 4.71
CA GLY A 131 -7.98 21.67 5.74
C GLY A 131 -6.96 20.72 6.37
N VAL A 132 -5.70 20.92 5.98
CA VAL A 132 -4.48 20.34 6.58
C VAL A 132 -4.36 18.82 6.45
N GLY A 133 -3.90 18.38 5.28
CA GLY A 133 -3.38 17.03 5.04
C GLY A 133 -4.45 16.02 4.62
N VAL A 134 -4.41 15.60 3.36
CA VAL A 134 -5.08 14.37 2.94
C VAL A 134 -4.20 13.22 3.39
N VAL A 135 -4.66 12.49 4.41
CA VAL A 135 -4.05 11.23 4.81
C VAL A 135 -4.58 10.20 3.81
N VAL A 136 -3.70 9.47 3.11
CA VAL A 136 -4.08 8.13 2.63
C VAL A 136 -4.31 7.30 3.89
N ALA A 137 -5.50 7.42 4.45
CA ALA A 137 -5.91 6.60 5.56
C ALA A 137 -6.11 5.20 4.98
N VAL A 138 -5.10 4.34 5.14
CA VAL A 138 -5.35 2.91 5.19
C VAL A 138 -6.25 2.71 6.41
N ALA A 139 -7.55 2.86 6.20
CA ALA A 139 -8.56 2.61 7.20
C ALA A 139 -8.63 1.09 7.37
N VAL A 140 -7.75 0.57 8.23
CA VAL A 140 -7.85 -0.80 8.75
C VAL A 140 -9.21 -0.89 9.41
N ARG A 141 -10.07 -1.76 8.87
CA ARG A 141 -11.38 -2.02 9.44
C ARG A 141 -11.16 -2.70 10.78
N LEU A 142 -11.21 -1.94 11.88
CA LEU A 142 -11.39 -2.51 13.22
C LEU A 142 -12.76 -3.19 13.21
N HIS A 143 -12.74 -4.51 13.26
CA HIS A 143 -13.96 -5.30 13.37
C HIS A 143 -14.55 -5.05 14.76
N GLU A 144 -15.82 -4.60 14.81
CA GLU A 144 -16.65 -4.63 16.04
C GLU A 144 -16.89 -6.08 16.49
#